data_AF-A0AAE0GFA7-F1
#
_entry.id   AF-A0AAE0GFA7-F1
#
_cell.length_a   1.000
_cell.length_b   1.000
_cell.length_c   1.000
_cell.angle_alpha   90.00
_cell.angle_beta   90.00
_cell.angle_gamma   90.00
#
_symmetry.space_group_name_H-M   'P 1'
#
loop_
_entity.id
_entity.type
_entity.pdbx_description
1 polymer ?
#
loop_
_entity_poly.entity_id
_entity_poly.type
_entity_poly.pdbx_seq_one_letter_code
_entity_poly.pdbx_strand_id
1 'polypeptide(L)'
;MASDGCQPMGRPLYPVYGMRSFTNPHDQAVDSGPALVRSEPQRGTAKTGTWNGPAPVGSVAPVPVDEVTAITRPKPGPTDVLLKNDVRMPLLGFGTKAATAASVKEAIELGYKHFDCSPEYGNQAEIGKVIQSISRSQLFISSKLPNQDHREAYEACRRTIQELGVDYLDLYVISWPIAWKKGTQDVDAEVTLQETWTQMEKLVEDGLVKNIGLANFSLPQVEQILGSCKIRPTVLQIELHPLCAQRKMVGVCKRYGIQIAAHHPLGDAEVDNLKAEVVTAVASECKRSPAQVTLRWSVQRMITVVVEAASTDEAKDFVGVNTFGLTNDEKRQLDTMDQNKRCYQPEWAVFADPEAGGATKPSVVFGY
;
A
#
# COMPACT_ATOMS: atom_id res chain seq x y z
N MET A 1 -48.89 -16.24 -32.41
CA MET A 1 -48.34 -15.29 -33.39
C MET A 1 -48.58 -13.89 -32.86
N ALA A 2 -47.52 -13.17 -32.53
CA ALA A 2 -47.39 -11.71 -32.57
C ALA A 2 -46.10 -11.38 -31.82
N SER A 3 -45.15 -10.84 -32.56
CA SER A 3 -43.86 -10.34 -32.13
C SER A 3 -43.94 -8.88 -31.68
N ASP A 4 -42.86 -8.47 -31.04
CA ASP A 4 -42.29 -7.11 -30.95
C ASP A 4 -42.85 -6.12 -29.94
N GLY A 5 -41.91 -5.51 -29.20
CA GLY A 5 -42.17 -4.32 -28.40
C GLY A 5 -41.17 -4.04 -27.29
N CYS A 6 -39.87 -3.99 -27.60
CA CYS A 6 -38.84 -3.51 -26.67
C CYS A 6 -38.91 -1.97 -26.55
N GLN A 7 -39.03 -1.44 -25.32
CA GLN A 7 -38.72 -0.04 -24.98
C GLN A 7 -37.89 0.03 -23.69
N PRO A 8 -36.85 0.88 -23.62
CA PRO A 8 -35.98 1.00 -22.45
C PRO A 8 -36.56 1.98 -21.42
N MET A 9 -36.62 1.55 -20.16
CA MET A 9 -37.01 2.41 -19.04
C MET A 9 -35.90 3.40 -18.67
N GLY A 10 -36.30 4.66 -18.56
CA GLY A 10 -35.44 5.82 -18.33
C GLY A 10 -34.82 5.89 -16.93
N ARG A 11 -33.73 6.67 -16.88
CA ARG A 11 -33.01 7.05 -15.66
C ARG A 11 -33.87 7.96 -14.77
N PRO A 12 -33.88 7.79 -13.44
CA PRO A 12 -34.42 8.79 -12.54
C PRO A 12 -33.43 9.96 -12.39
N LEU A 13 -33.95 11.17 -12.61
CA LEU A 13 -33.32 12.45 -12.33
C LEU A 13 -33.34 12.72 -10.82
N TYR A 14 -32.19 13.06 -10.23
CA TYR A 14 -32.10 13.51 -8.83
C TYR A 14 -32.23 15.05 -8.73
N PRO A 15 -32.91 15.58 -7.70
CA PRO A 15 -33.07 17.01 -7.51
C PRO A 15 -31.80 17.65 -6.93
N VAL A 16 -31.42 18.79 -7.51
CA VAL A 16 -30.38 19.70 -7.05
C VAL A 16 -30.89 20.46 -5.82
N TYR A 17 -30.29 20.26 -4.66
CA TYR A 17 -30.49 21.12 -3.49
C TYR A 17 -29.35 22.13 -3.37
N GLY A 18 -29.75 23.40 -3.32
CA GLY A 18 -28.89 24.57 -3.41
C GLY A 18 -27.98 24.79 -2.21
N MET A 19 -26.77 25.28 -2.52
CA MET A 19 -25.83 25.86 -1.59
C MET A 19 -26.47 27.02 -0.81
N ARG A 20 -26.40 26.95 0.52
CA ARG A 20 -26.49 28.14 1.38
C ARG A 20 -25.13 28.40 1.99
N SER A 21 -24.67 29.62 1.75
CA SER A 21 -23.47 30.25 2.27
C SER A 21 -23.50 30.34 3.80
N PHE A 22 -22.43 29.89 4.45
CA PHE A 22 -22.09 30.30 5.81
C PHE A 22 -20.85 31.18 5.75
N THR A 23 -21.06 32.47 5.93
CA THR A 23 -20.05 33.48 6.26
C THR A 23 -19.60 33.26 7.70
N ASN A 24 -18.29 33.25 7.94
CA ASN A 24 -17.70 33.20 9.26
C ASN A 24 -17.43 34.65 9.73
N PRO A 25 -18.12 35.20 10.73
CA PRO A 25 -17.71 36.44 11.37
C PRO A 25 -16.84 36.08 12.57
N HIS A 26 -15.62 36.58 12.63
CA HIS A 26 -14.98 37.12 13.84
C HIS A 26 -13.52 37.39 13.53
N ASP A 27 -13.28 38.64 13.15
CA ASP A 27 -12.01 39.30 13.34
C ASP A 27 -12.25 40.45 14.34
N GLN A 28 -11.22 40.78 15.11
CA GLN A 28 -11.09 41.86 16.11
C GLN A 28 -11.47 41.54 17.56
N ALA A 29 -10.43 41.33 18.39
CA ALA A 29 -10.03 42.34 19.37
C ALA A 29 -8.56 42.13 19.79
N VAL A 30 -7.86 43.24 19.87
CA VAL A 30 -6.44 43.41 20.21
C VAL A 30 -6.35 43.74 21.70
N ASP A 31 -5.48 43.10 22.49
CA ASP A 31 -4.76 43.79 23.57
C ASP A 31 -3.52 42.99 24.04
N SER A 32 -2.70 43.68 24.81
CA SER A 32 -1.24 43.72 24.77
C SER A 32 -0.55 43.09 26.01
N GLY A 33 0.66 42.55 25.82
CA GLY A 33 1.52 42.02 26.90
C GLY A 33 2.87 41.49 26.36
N PRO A 34 3.97 41.54 27.14
CA PRO A 34 5.27 42.04 26.64
C PRO A 34 6.14 41.03 25.89
N ALA A 35 6.91 41.58 24.95
CA ALA A 35 7.87 40.88 24.10
C ALA A 35 9.07 40.30 24.88
N LEU A 36 9.31 39.00 24.70
CA LEU A 36 10.54 38.34 25.10
C LEU A 36 11.64 38.62 24.07
N VAL A 37 12.64 39.39 24.50
CA VAL A 37 13.88 39.69 23.77
C VAL A 37 14.66 38.39 23.53
N ARG A 38 14.88 38.04 22.26
CA ARG A 38 15.89 37.04 21.86
C ARG A 38 17.16 37.78 21.42
N SER A 39 18.25 37.54 22.13
CA SER A 39 19.59 38.04 21.85
C SER A 39 20.17 37.47 20.55
N GLU A 40 20.71 38.35 19.71
CA GLU A 40 21.49 38.01 18.51
C GLU A 40 22.84 37.36 18.87
N PRO A 41 23.36 36.41 18.06
CA PRO A 41 24.74 35.94 18.20
C PRO A 41 25.73 36.93 17.58
N GLN A 42 26.74 37.30 18.36
CA GLN A 42 27.83 38.20 17.96
C GLN A 42 28.65 37.64 16.79
N ARG A 43 28.91 38.49 15.78
CA ARG A 43 29.92 38.26 14.75
C ARG A 43 31.33 38.38 15.34
N GLY A 44 32.04 37.27 15.45
CA GLY A 44 33.48 37.25 15.70
C GLY A 44 34.25 37.73 14.46
N THR A 45 35.22 38.62 14.68
CA THR A 45 36.07 39.22 13.65
C THR A 45 37.05 38.20 13.07
N ALA A 46 37.12 38.14 11.74
CA ALA A 46 38.08 37.32 11.01
C ALA A 46 39.51 37.86 11.21
N LYS A 47 40.42 37.01 11.70
CA LYS A 47 41.87 37.24 11.58
C LYS A 47 42.34 36.62 10.27
N THR A 48 42.84 37.46 9.37
CA THR A 48 43.49 37.08 8.12
C THR A 48 44.84 36.43 8.42
N GLY A 49 44.90 35.09 8.41
CA GLY A 49 46.15 34.34 8.37
C GLY A 49 46.62 34.19 6.93
N THR A 50 47.77 34.77 6.58
CA THR A 50 48.48 34.50 5.33
C THR A 50 49.18 33.14 5.44
N TRP A 51 48.86 32.24 4.52
CA TRP A 51 49.52 30.94 4.40
C TRP A 51 50.79 31.09 3.54
N ASN A 52 51.95 30.77 4.11
CA ASN A 52 53.28 30.88 3.45
C ASN A 52 53.90 29.49 3.16
N GLY A 53 53.09 28.49 2.82
CA GLY A 53 53.57 27.16 2.44
C GLY A 53 53.81 27.03 0.93
N PRO A 54 54.67 26.11 0.46
CA PRO A 54 54.77 25.80 -0.96
C PRO A 54 53.50 25.06 -1.42
N ALA A 55 52.98 25.44 -2.59
CA ALA A 55 51.82 24.80 -3.20
C ALA A 55 52.07 23.28 -3.37
N PRO A 56 51.11 22.40 -3.02
CA PRO A 56 51.27 20.98 -3.24
C PRO A 56 51.40 20.68 -4.74
N VAL A 57 52.56 20.13 -5.12
CA VAL A 57 52.83 19.65 -6.47
C VAL A 57 52.19 18.27 -6.60
N GLY A 58 51.05 18.23 -7.29
CA GLY A 58 50.30 17.01 -7.54
C GLY A 58 49.37 17.20 -8.73
N SER A 59 49.95 17.43 -9.91
CA SER A 59 49.23 17.39 -11.17
C SER A 59 48.80 15.96 -11.47
N VAL A 60 47.59 15.58 -11.06
CA VAL A 60 46.92 14.44 -11.69
C VAL A 60 46.33 14.97 -12.99
N ALA A 61 46.85 14.49 -14.12
CA ALA A 61 46.28 14.80 -15.43
C ALA A 61 44.78 14.43 -15.44
N PRO A 62 43.92 15.19 -16.13
CA PRO A 62 42.52 14.79 -16.28
C PRO A 62 42.46 13.41 -16.94
N VAL A 63 41.79 12.47 -16.27
CA VAL A 63 41.53 11.14 -16.81
C VAL A 63 40.71 11.31 -18.09
N PRO A 64 41.08 10.67 -19.21
CA PRO A 64 40.27 10.70 -20.44
C PRO A 64 38.85 10.22 -20.13
N VAL A 65 37.85 10.96 -20.61
CA VAL A 65 36.43 10.60 -20.48
C VAL A 65 36.09 9.53 -21.52
N ASP A 66 36.67 8.34 -21.36
CA ASP A 66 36.36 7.16 -22.16
C ASP A 66 36.41 5.90 -21.28
N GLU A 67 35.54 5.86 -20.29
CA GLU A 67 35.04 4.61 -19.74
C GLU A 67 33.55 4.82 -19.45
N VAL A 68 32.69 4.18 -20.23
CA VAL A 68 31.30 3.91 -19.80
C VAL A 68 31.44 3.04 -18.57
N THR A 69 31.58 3.64 -17.39
CA THR A 69 31.57 2.92 -16.13
C THR A 69 30.23 2.18 -16.09
N ALA A 70 30.27 0.86 -16.23
CA ALA A 70 29.08 0.04 -16.20
C ALA A 70 28.29 0.41 -14.92
N ILE A 71 27.05 0.87 -15.10
CA ILE A 71 26.17 1.23 -13.98
C ILE A 71 26.10 0.01 -13.05
N THR A 72 26.72 0.13 -11.88
CA THR A 72 26.74 -0.96 -10.91
C THR A 72 25.39 -1.00 -10.21
N ARG A 73 24.53 -1.93 -10.64
CA ARG A 73 23.19 -2.10 -10.08
C ARG A 73 23.25 -2.75 -8.69
N PRO A 74 22.40 -2.33 -7.75
CA PRO A 74 22.33 -2.98 -6.45
C PRO A 74 21.87 -4.44 -6.59
N LYS A 75 22.42 -5.32 -5.75
CA LYS A 75 21.95 -6.70 -5.64
C LYS A 75 20.46 -6.73 -5.25
N PRO A 76 19.74 -7.82 -5.58
CA PRO A 76 18.40 -8.01 -5.08
C PRO A 76 18.35 -7.91 -3.55
N GLY A 77 17.27 -7.30 -3.06
CA GLY A 77 17.05 -7.12 -1.63
C GLY A 77 16.43 -8.37 -1.00
N PRO A 78 15.98 -8.29 0.26
CA PRO A 78 15.17 -9.36 0.84
C PRO A 78 13.90 -9.59 0.02
N THR A 79 13.38 -10.82 0.05
CA THR A 79 12.14 -11.24 -0.62
C THR A 79 10.94 -11.32 0.32
N ASP A 80 11.17 -11.10 1.60
CA ASP A 80 10.19 -11.10 2.68
C ASP A 80 10.50 -10.00 3.70
N VAL A 81 9.51 -9.67 4.51
CA VAL A 81 9.62 -8.75 5.64
C VAL A 81 9.17 -9.45 6.92
N LEU A 82 9.87 -9.17 8.02
CA LEU A 82 9.50 -9.68 9.33
C LEU A 82 8.41 -8.78 9.93
N LEU A 83 7.24 -9.35 10.18
CA LEU A 83 6.19 -8.69 10.93
C LEU A 83 6.54 -8.67 12.43
N LYS A 84 5.84 -7.85 13.21
CA LYS A 84 6.13 -7.64 14.63
C LYS A 84 6.05 -8.91 15.49
N ASN A 85 5.33 -9.93 15.04
CA ASN A 85 5.18 -11.22 15.70
C ASN A 85 6.10 -12.32 15.12
N ASP A 86 7.20 -11.91 14.48
CA ASP A 86 8.20 -12.79 13.85
C ASP A 86 7.70 -13.65 12.68
N VAL A 87 6.48 -13.41 12.20
CA VAL A 87 5.99 -14.02 10.95
C VAL A 87 6.64 -13.33 9.76
N ARG A 88 7.18 -14.13 8.82
CA ARG A 88 7.74 -13.63 7.56
C ARG A 88 6.64 -13.48 6.52
N MET A 89 6.39 -12.26 6.08
CA MET A 89 5.46 -11.94 4.99
C MET A 89 6.25 -11.78 3.69
N PRO A 90 6.02 -12.61 2.65
CA PRO A 90 6.63 -12.41 1.34
C PRO A 90 6.25 -11.05 0.75
N LEU A 91 7.23 -10.34 0.20
CA LEU A 91 7.03 -9.01 -0.41
C LEU A 91 6.29 -9.08 -1.76
N LEU A 92 6.19 -10.25 -2.37
CA LEU A 92 5.39 -10.50 -3.56
C LEU A 92 4.25 -11.47 -3.20
N GLY A 93 3.02 -11.00 -3.26
CA GLY A 93 1.80 -11.76 -3.08
C GLY A 93 1.00 -11.91 -4.37
N PHE A 94 0.30 -13.03 -4.49
CA PHE A 94 -0.61 -13.34 -5.59
C PHE A 94 -2.05 -13.02 -5.16
N GLY A 95 -2.66 -12.03 -5.80
CA GLY A 95 -4.06 -11.65 -5.58
C GLY A 95 -5.00 -12.63 -6.27
N THR A 96 -6.05 -13.08 -5.56
CA THR A 96 -6.91 -14.18 -6.05
C THR A 96 -8.25 -13.73 -6.63
N LYS A 97 -8.48 -12.42 -6.87
CA LYS A 97 -9.78 -11.91 -7.30
C LYS A 97 -10.34 -12.59 -8.56
N ALA A 98 -9.50 -12.77 -9.58
CA ALA A 98 -9.84 -13.46 -10.82
C ALA A 98 -9.17 -14.85 -10.94
N ALA A 99 -8.62 -15.37 -9.84
CA ALA A 99 -7.87 -16.62 -9.87
C ALA A 99 -8.79 -17.85 -9.94
N THR A 100 -8.27 -18.89 -10.60
CA THR A 100 -8.87 -20.22 -10.67
C THR A 100 -7.98 -21.20 -9.90
N ALA A 101 -8.45 -22.42 -9.66
CA ALA A 101 -7.59 -23.48 -9.12
C ALA A 101 -6.31 -23.68 -9.95
N ALA A 102 -6.42 -23.61 -11.28
CA ALA A 102 -5.28 -23.79 -12.17
C ALA A 102 -4.23 -22.67 -12.00
N SER A 103 -4.66 -21.41 -11.97
CA SER A 103 -3.72 -20.29 -11.82
C SER A 103 -3.06 -20.25 -10.44
N VAL A 104 -3.78 -20.64 -9.37
CA VAL A 104 -3.18 -20.79 -8.04
C VAL A 104 -2.13 -21.89 -8.02
N LYS A 105 -2.40 -23.03 -8.67
CA LYS A 105 -1.44 -24.13 -8.78
C LYS A 105 -0.16 -23.68 -9.50
N GLU A 106 -0.31 -23.02 -10.64
CA GLU A 106 0.81 -22.47 -11.41
C GLU A 106 1.60 -21.42 -10.61
N ALA A 107 0.92 -20.54 -9.87
CA ALA A 107 1.59 -19.58 -9.00
C ALA A 107 2.45 -20.27 -7.93
N ILE A 108 1.95 -21.35 -7.31
CA ILE A 108 2.73 -22.16 -6.36
C ILE A 108 3.96 -22.75 -7.05
N GLU A 109 3.81 -23.32 -8.24
CA GLU A 109 4.92 -23.91 -9.02
C GLU A 109 5.97 -22.86 -9.42
N LEU A 110 5.56 -21.61 -9.65
CA LEU A 110 6.44 -20.47 -9.90
C LEU A 110 7.11 -19.92 -8.64
N GLY A 111 6.75 -20.43 -7.46
CA GLY A 111 7.37 -20.09 -6.18
C GLY A 111 6.64 -18.99 -5.39
N TYR A 112 5.42 -18.63 -5.76
CA TYR A 112 4.59 -17.77 -4.91
C TYR A 112 4.27 -18.47 -3.59
N LYS A 113 4.47 -17.73 -2.49
CA LYS A 113 4.18 -18.20 -1.14
C LYS A 113 3.11 -17.36 -0.44
N HIS A 114 2.77 -16.19 -0.97
CA HIS A 114 1.78 -15.31 -0.38
C HIS A 114 0.55 -15.27 -1.29
N PHE A 115 -0.61 -15.65 -0.76
CA PHE A 115 -1.90 -15.64 -1.45
C PHE A 115 -2.86 -14.70 -0.73
N ASP A 116 -3.36 -13.70 -1.47
CA ASP A 116 -4.26 -12.68 -0.96
C ASP A 116 -5.69 -12.91 -1.45
N CYS A 117 -6.54 -13.33 -0.53
CA CYS A 117 -7.90 -13.78 -0.77
C CYS A 117 -8.95 -12.76 -0.28
N SER A 118 -10.21 -13.04 -0.59
CA SER A 118 -11.38 -12.38 0.00
C SER A 118 -12.61 -13.26 -0.26
N PRO A 119 -13.55 -13.38 0.68
CA PRO A 119 -14.83 -14.03 0.41
C PRO A 119 -15.64 -13.31 -0.68
N GLU A 120 -15.44 -12.00 -0.88
CA GLU A 120 -16.12 -11.23 -1.94
C GLU A 120 -15.73 -11.66 -3.36
N TYR A 121 -14.63 -12.41 -3.52
CA TYR A 121 -14.21 -12.94 -4.83
C TYR A 121 -14.98 -14.20 -5.23
N GLY A 122 -15.71 -14.83 -4.29
CA GLY A 122 -16.59 -15.96 -4.59
C GLY A 122 -15.88 -17.26 -5.00
N ASN A 123 -14.56 -17.35 -4.84
CA ASN A 123 -13.75 -18.48 -5.32
C ASN A 123 -12.97 -19.23 -4.23
N GLN A 124 -13.16 -18.90 -2.94
CA GLN A 124 -12.38 -19.48 -1.82
C GLN A 124 -12.42 -21.01 -1.79
N ALA A 125 -13.60 -21.61 -1.97
CA ALA A 125 -13.76 -23.07 -1.98
C ALA A 125 -13.06 -23.76 -3.15
N GLU A 126 -12.91 -23.07 -4.29
CA GLU A 126 -12.21 -23.61 -5.46
C GLU A 126 -10.70 -23.57 -5.24
N ILE A 127 -10.15 -22.40 -4.90
CA ILE A 127 -8.70 -22.23 -4.68
C ILE A 127 -8.22 -22.97 -3.43
N GLY A 128 -9.09 -23.12 -2.42
CA GLY A 128 -8.81 -23.85 -1.18
C GLY A 128 -8.39 -25.29 -1.42
N LYS A 129 -8.97 -25.97 -2.42
CA LYS A 129 -8.60 -27.35 -2.80
C LYS A 129 -7.14 -27.45 -3.22
N VAL A 130 -6.60 -26.42 -3.84
CA VAL A 130 -5.19 -26.37 -4.28
C VAL A 130 -4.30 -25.98 -3.10
N ILE A 131 -4.70 -24.97 -2.33
CA ILE A 131 -3.96 -24.52 -1.13
C ILE A 131 -3.75 -25.67 -0.15
N GLN A 132 -4.78 -26.50 0.08
CA GLN A 132 -4.72 -27.67 0.96
C GLN A 132 -3.72 -28.75 0.53
N SER A 133 -3.28 -28.74 -0.73
CA SER A 133 -2.26 -29.69 -1.22
C SER A 133 -0.84 -29.33 -0.79
N ILE A 134 -0.63 -28.14 -0.23
CA ILE A 134 0.66 -27.63 0.24
C ILE A 134 0.69 -27.58 1.77
N SER A 135 1.85 -27.83 2.36
CA SER A 135 2.01 -27.69 3.82
C SER A 135 1.66 -26.27 4.24
N ARG A 136 0.73 -26.13 5.19
CA ARG A 136 0.22 -24.83 5.65
C ARG A 136 1.34 -23.86 6.06
N SER A 137 2.41 -24.37 6.67
CA SER A 137 3.58 -23.59 7.11
C SER A 137 4.42 -22.98 5.99
N GLN A 138 4.25 -23.43 4.74
CA GLN A 138 4.98 -22.92 3.58
C GLN A 138 4.31 -21.72 2.92
N LEU A 139 3.04 -21.48 3.24
CA LEU A 139 2.22 -20.43 2.65
C LEU A 139 1.93 -19.33 3.66
N PHE A 140 1.88 -18.10 3.18
CA PHE A 140 1.32 -16.94 3.82
C PHE A 140 -0.06 -16.67 3.20
N ILE A 141 -1.14 -16.88 3.92
CA ILE A 141 -2.50 -16.70 3.42
C ILE A 141 -3.14 -15.51 4.11
N SER A 142 -3.52 -14.49 3.33
CA SER A 142 -4.33 -13.37 3.79
C SER A 142 -5.77 -13.47 3.29
N SER A 143 -6.73 -12.99 4.08
CA SER A 143 -8.11 -12.76 3.62
C SER A 143 -8.70 -11.51 4.28
N LYS A 144 -9.91 -11.14 3.89
CA LYS A 144 -10.53 -9.86 4.22
C LYS A 144 -11.90 -10.05 4.86
N LEU A 145 -12.22 -9.19 5.83
CA LEU A 145 -13.55 -9.02 6.39
C LEU A 145 -14.36 -8.08 5.49
N PRO A 146 -15.47 -8.53 4.87
CA PRO A 146 -16.33 -7.68 4.06
C PRO A 146 -17.14 -6.69 4.90
N ASN A 147 -17.56 -5.58 4.29
CA ASN A 147 -18.32 -4.50 4.94
C ASN A 147 -19.59 -5.01 5.64
N GLN A 148 -20.30 -5.94 5.00
CA GLN A 148 -21.56 -6.51 5.51
C GLN A 148 -21.40 -7.43 6.75
N ASP A 149 -20.16 -7.81 7.07
CA ASP A 149 -19.85 -8.79 8.10
C ASP A 149 -19.18 -8.17 9.34
N HIS A 150 -19.04 -6.83 9.41
CA HIS A 150 -18.42 -6.13 10.54
C HIS A 150 -19.01 -6.50 11.90
N ARG A 151 -20.35 -6.65 11.96
CA ARG A 151 -21.07 -7.03 13.17
C ARG A 151 -20.70 -8.43 13.67
N GLU A 152 -20.36 -9.35 12.76
CA GLU A 152 -20.10 -10.76 13.03
C GLU A 152 -18.68 -11.16 12.58
N ALA A 153 -17.70 -10.26 12.76
CA ALA A 153 -16.36 -10.39 12.21
C ALA A 153 -15.67 -11.71 12.61
N TYR A 154 -15.89 -12.17 13.84
CA TYR A 154 -15.33 -13.43 14.32
C TYR A 154 -15.86 -14.63 13.51
N GLU A 155 -17.18 -14.73 13.33
CA GLU A 155 -17.81 -15.82 12.57
C GLU A 155 -17.51 -15.71 11.07
N ALA A 156 -17.37 -14.50 10.53
CA ALA A 156 -16.97 -14.28 9.14
C ALA A 156 -15.57 -14.84 8.84
N CYS A 157 -14.63 -14.67 9.77
CA CYS A 157 -13.30 -15.27 9.65
C CYS A 157 -13.36 -16.79 9.69
N ARG A 158 -14.16 -17.36 10.61
CA ARG A 158 -14.33 -18.83 10.70
C ARG A 158 -14.92 -19.42 9.41
N ARG A 159 -15.90 -18.76 8.80
CA ARG A 159 -16.43 -19.14 7.48
C ARG A 159 -15.34 -19.12 6.41
N THR A 160 -14.53 -18.06 6.38
CA THR A 160 -13.40 -17.95 5.44
C THR A 160 -12.38 -19.08 5.62
N ILE A 161 -11.99 -19.38 6.85
CA ILE A 161 -11.08 -20.50 7.19
C ILE A 161 -11.67 -21.83 6.71
N GLN A 162 -12.96 -22.06 6.96
CA GLN A 162 -13.67 -23.26 6.52
C GLN A 162 -13.76 -23.38 4.99
N GLU A 163 -14.08 -22.29 4.29
CA GLU A 163 -14.21 -22.29 2.82
C GLU A 163 -12.87 -22.52 2.13
N LEU A 164 -11.79 -21.89 2.60
CA LEU A 164 -10.44 -22.16 2.13
C LEU A 164 -9.96 -23.57 2.55
N GLY A 165 -10.54 -24.12 3.61
CA GLY A 165 -10.18 -25.41 4.21
C GLY A 165 -8.78 -25.40 4.81
N VAL A 166 -8.42 -24.32 5.51
CA VAL A 166 -7.13 -24.17 6.20
C VAL A 166 -7.32 -24.15 7.71
N ASP A 167 -6.25 -24.37 8.49
CA ASP A 167 -6.35 -24.36 9.96
C ASP A 167 -6.34 -22.93 10.56
N TYR A 168 -5.68 -21.99 9.87
CA TYR A 168 -5.53 -20.60 10.30
C TYR A 168 -5.22 -19.68 9.11
N LEU A 169 -5.38 -18.36 9.28
CA LEU A 169 -4.87 -17.34 8.36
C LEU A 169 -3.60 -16.68 8.90
N ASP A 170 -2.66 -16.34 8.03
CA ASP A 170 -1.48 -15.56 8.45
C ASP A 170 -1.83 -14.10 8.70
N LEU A 171 -2.81 -13.58 7.95
CA LEU A 171 -3.29 -12.22 8.05
C LEU A 171 -4.80 -12.14 7.77
N TYR A 172 -5.55 -11.44 8.61
CA TYR A 172 -6.94 -11.10 8.34
C TYR A 172 -7.14 -9.59 8.49
N VAL A 173 -7.65 -8.93 7.45
CA VAL A 173 -7.78 -7.46 7.42
C VAL A 173 -9.23 -7.02 7.32
N ILE A 174 -9.56 -5.89 7.95
CA ILE A 174 -10.83 -5.20 7.69
C ILE A 174 -10.75 -4.58 6.29
N SER A 175 -11.63 -5.00 5.36
CA SER A 175 -11.57 -4.59 3.93
C SER A 175 -11.74 -3.07 3.76
N TRP A 176 -12.68 -2.49 4.49
CA TRP A 176 -12.93 -1.05 4.54
C TRP A 176 -13.41 -0.59 5.92
N PRO A 177 -13.17 0.67 6.30
CA PRO A 177 -13.60 1.21 7.59
C PRO A 177 -15.10 1.57 7.63
N ILE A 178 -15.98 0.78 7.00
CA ILE A 178 -17.42 1.04 6.89
C ILE A 178 -18.19 -0.27 7.07
N ALA A 179 -19.06 -0.32 8.08
CA ALA A 179 -19.97 -1.44 8.27
C ALA A 179 -21.23 -1.26 7.41
N TRP A 180 -21.69 -2.33 6.77
CA TRP A 180 -22.97 -2.38 6.07
C TRP A 180 -23.97 -3.27 6.79
N LYS A 181 -25.26 -2.96 6.61
CA LYS A 181 -26.33 -3.87 6.99
C LYS A 181 -26.26 -5.11 6.09
N LYS A 182 -26.54 -6.27 6.69
CA LYS A 182 -26.39 -7.56 6.01
C LYS A 182 -27.25 -7.62 4.74
N GLY A 183 -26.62 -7.91 3.61
CA GLY A 183 -27.30 -8.00 2.31
C GLY A 183 -27.66 -6.66 1.66
N THR A 184 -27.21 -5.53 2.20
CA THR A 184 -27.38 -4.20 1.58
C THR A 184 -26.05 -3.44 1.52
N GLN A 185 -26.05 -2.26 0.88
CA GLN A 185 -24.94 -1.31 0.92
C GLN A 185 -25.23 -0.12 1.84
N ASP A 186 -26.26 -0.24 2.69
CA ASP A 186 -26.60 0.80 3.65
C ASP A 186 -25.65 0.72 4.84
N VAL A 187 -25.16 1.88 5.30
CA VAL A 187 -24.29 1.96 6.47
C VAL A 187 -25.02 1.45 7.71
N ASP A 188 -24.40 0.51 8.42
CA ASP A 188 -24.84 0.07 9.75
C ASP A 188 -24.19 0.98 10.80
N ALA A 189 -24.86 2.09 11.11
CA ALA A 189 -24.36 3.10 12.05
C ALA A 189 -24.30 2.62 13.51
N GLU A 190 -24.87 1.45 13.83
CA GLU A 190 -24.81 0.86 15.17
C GLU A 190 -23.51 0.10 15.42
N VAL A 191 -22.77 -0.25 14.36
CA VAL A 191 -21.53 -1.02 14.46
C VAL A 191 -20.34 -0.10 14.36
N THR A 192 -19.59 -0.02 15.45
CA THR A 192 -18.36 0.77 15.49
C THR A 192 -17.15 -0.02 14.98
N LEU A 193 -16.14 0.70 14.49
CA LEU A 193 -14.85 0.09 14.15
C LEU A 193 -14.18 -0.56 15.36
N GLN A 194 -14.40 -0.02 16.57
CA GLN A 194 -13.83 -0.59 17.80
C GLN A 194 -14.45 -1.95 18.15
N GLU A 195 -15.76 -2.11 18.00
CA GLU A 195 -16.43 -3.39 18.21
C GLU A 195 -15.96 -4.42 17.19
N THR A 196 -15.83 -4.01 15.92
CA THR A 196 -15.27 -4.86 14.86
C THR A 196 -13.85 -5.28 15.21
N TRP A 197 -12.99 -4.33 15.59
CA TRP A 197 -11.60 -4.60 15.95
C TRP A 197 -11.47 -5.52 17.17
N THR A 198 -12.32 -5.34 18.19
CA THR A 198 -12.33 -6.20 19.38
C THR A 198 -12.59 -7.67 19.02
N GLN A 199 -13.46 -7.94 18.03
CA GLN A 199 -13.65 -9.29 17.51
C GLN A 199 -12.42 -9.79 16.73
N MET A 200 -11.76 -8.91 15.98
CA MET A 200 -10.50 -9.24 15.29
C MET A 200 -9.39 -9.64 16.27
N GLU A 201 -9.30 -8.96 17.42
CA GLU A 201 -8.35 -9.29 18.48
C GLU A 201 -8.63 -10.69 19.06
N LYS A 202 -9.91 -11.02 19.28
CA LYS A 202 -10.32 -12.35 19.74
C LYS A 202 -9.87 -13.47 18.79
N LEU A 203 -9.90 -13.24 17.47
CA LEU A 203 -9.41 -14.22 16.47
C LEU A 203 -7.92 -14.54 16.65
N VAL A 204 -7.11 -13.55 17.04
CA VAL A 204 -5.68 -13.75 17.32
C VAL A 204 -5.51 -14.54 18.61
N GLU A 205 -6.24 -14.17 19.66
CA GLU A 205 -6.21 -14.85 20.97
C GLU A 205 -6.60 -16.33 20.85
N ASP A 206 -7.57 -16.66 20.00
CA ASP A 206 -8.00 -18.04 19.74
C ASP A 206 -7.13 -18.78 18.72
N GLY A 207 -6.09 -18.12 18.19
CA GLY A 207 -5.13 -18.72 17.26
C GLY A 207 -5.66 -18.97 15.84
N LEU A 208 -6.85 -18.45 15.51
CA LEU A 208 -7.46 -18.55 14.17
C LEU A 208 -6.73 -17.70 13.14
N VAL A 209 -6.13 -16.59 13.57
CA VAL A 209 -5.33 -15.71 12.72
C VAL A 209 -4.02 -15.37 13.42
N LYS A 210 -2.90 -15.33 12.68
CA LYS A 210 -1.60 -14.93 13.25
C LYS A 210 -1.47 -13.41 13.38
N ASN A 211 -2.02 -12.69 12.41
CA ASN A 211 -1.98 -11.24 12.33
C ASN A 211 -3.35 -10.67 11.96
N ILE A 212 -3.62 -9.48 12.47
CA ILE A 212 -4.76 -8.65 12.04
C ILE A 212 -4.28 -7.31 11.49
N GLY A 213 -5.04 -6.75 10.56
CA GLY A 213 -4.68 -5.53 9.88
C GLY A 213 -5.88 -4.78 9.30
N LEU A 214 -5.57 -3.76 8.52
CA LEU A 214 -6.52 -2.79 7.98
C LEU A 214 -6.36 -2.74 6.46
N ALA A 215 -7.43 -2.40 5.74
CA ALA A 215 -7.36 -2.07 4.32
C ALA A 215 -8.19 -0.83 4.01
N ASN A 216 -7.65 0.08 3.19
CA ASN A 216 -8.31 1.33 2.79
C ASN A 216 -8.64 2.30 3.94
N PHE A 217 -7.91 2.24 5.06
CA PHE A 217 -8.07 3.18 6.18
C PHE A 217 -7.28 4.48 5.92
N SER A 218 -7.87 5.61 6.31
CA SER A 218 -7.20 6.91 6.39
C SER A 218 -6.33 7.01 7.66
N LEU A 219 -5.40 7.97 7.72
CA LEU A 219 -4.54 8.16 8.89
C LEU A 219 -5.33 8.39 10.20
N PRO A 220 -6.35 9.27 10.25
CA PRO A 220 -7.15 9.43 11.47
C PRO A 220 -7.84 8.14 11.92
N GLN A 221 -8.29 7.30 10.99
CA GLN A 221 -8.91 6.01 11.32
C GLN A 221 -7.89 4.98 11.82
N VAL A 222 -6.68 4.97 11.25
CA VAL A 222 -5.56 4.16 11.77
C VAL A 222 -5.22 4.59 13.20
N GLU A 223 -5.12 5.90 13.45
CA GLU A 223 -4.84 6.45 14.78
C GLU A 223 -5.95 6.19 15.78
N GLN A 224 -7.22 6.22 15.35
CA GLN A 224 -8.37 5.82 16.16
C GLN A 224 -8.21 4.38 16.66
N ILE A 225 -7.91 3.42 15.78
CA ILE A 225 -7.69 2.02 16.18
C ILE A 225 -6.48 1.91 17.11
N LEU A 226 -5.37 2.58 16.79
CA LEU A 226 -4.16 2.53 17.63
C LEU A 226 -4.36 3.11 19.03
N GLY A 227 -5.32 4.01 19.21
CA GLY A 227 -5.66 4.63 20.50
C GLY A 227 -6.41 3.70 21.46
N SER A 228 -7.05 2.63 20.95
CA SER A 228 -7.94 1.77 21.73
C SER A 228 -7.69 0.26 21.56
N CYS A 229 -6.82 -0.15 20.64
CA CYS A 229 -6.50 -1.56 20.43
C CYS A 229 -5.66 -2.16 21.57
N LYS A 230 -5.92 -3.42 21.92
CA LYS A 230 -5.04 -4.30 22.70
C LYS A 230 -3.98 -4.93 21.79
N ILE A 231 -4.37 -5.39 20.60
CA ILE A 231 -3.47 -5.94 19.59
C ILE A 231 -3.39 -4.92 18.44
N ARG A 232 -2.19 -4.38 18.21
CA ARG A 232 -1.98 -3.37 17.18
C ARG A 232 -2.13 -3.98 15.78
N PRO A 233 -2.69 -3.24 14.80
CA PRO A 233 -2.67 -3.67 13.41
C PRO A 233 -1.21 -3.86 12.96
N THR A 234 -0.97 -4.93 12.21
CA THR A 234 0.37 -5.30 11.73
C THR A 234 0.59 -4.93 10.28
N VAL A 235 -0.49 -4.89 9.49
CA VAL A 235 -0.49 -4.57 8.07
C VAL A 235 -1.57 -3.53 7.76
N LEU A 236 -1.25 -2.59 6.89
CA LEU A 236 -2.22 -1.72 6.21
C LEU A 236 -2.12 -1.96 4.70
N GLN A 237 -3.19 -2.53 4.12
CA GLN A 237 -3.29 -2.76 2.68
C GLN A 237 -3.99 -1.57 1.99
N ILE A 238 -3.32 -0.92 1.04
CA ILE A 238 -3.83 0.29 0.37
C ILE A 238 -3.43 0.28 -1.10
N GLU A 239 -4.14 1.08 -1.90
CA GLU A 239 -3.70 1.41 -3.24
C GLU A 239 -2.35 2.11 -3.18
N LEU A 240 -1.35 1.57 -3.88
CA LEU A 240 -0.04 2.23 -3.94
C LEU A 240 0.70 1.82 -5.20
N HIS A 241 1.03 2.81 -6.01
CA HIS A 241 1.79 2.69 -7.26
C HIS A 241 2.48 4.03 -7.55
N PRO A 242 3.38 4.15 -8.55
CA PRO A 242 4.13 5.38 -8.79
C PRO A 242 3.27 6.66 -8.93
N LEU A 243 2.11 6.59 -9.60
CA LEU A 243 1.16 7.73 -9.71
C LEU A 243 0.38 8.06 -8.41
N CYS A 244 0.37 7.16 -7.42
CA CYS A 244 -0.26 7.33 -6.10
C CYS A 244 0.66 6.75 -5.01
N ALA A 245 1.74 7.48 -4.67
CA ALA A 245 2.83 6.90 -3.89
C ALA A 245 2.56 6.81 -2.37
N GLN A 246 1.48 7.48 -1.91
CA GLN A 246 1.00 7.51 -0.52
C GLN A 246 2.11 7.77 0.52
N ARG A 247 3.05 8.67 0.22
CA ARG A 247 4.31 8.85 0.97
C ARG A 247 4.11 9.11 2.46
N LYS A 248 3.17 9.99 2.80
CA LYS A 248 2.86 10.33 4.19
C LYS A 248 2.35 9.10 4.96
N MET A 249 1.39 8.37 4.38
CA MET A 249 0.84 7.14 4.96
C MET A 249 1.94 6.10 5.20
N VAL A 250 2.80 5.86 4.20
CA VAL A 250 3.94 4.93 4.32
C VAL A 250 4.89 5.37 5.44
N GLY A 251 5.22 6.66 5.50
CA GLY A 251 6.11 7.21 6.53
C GLY A 251 5.55 7.07 7.95
N VAL A 252 4.26 7.31 8.14
CA VAL A 252 3.59 7.19 9.44
C VAL A 252 3.45 5.72 9.85
N CYS A 253 2.97 4.85 8.96
CA CYS A 253 2.85 3.41 9.23
C CYS A 253 4.19 2.79 9.61
N LYS A 254 5.28 3.17 8.93
CA LYS A 254 6.64 2.75 9.29
C LYS A 254 7.01 3.12 10.73
N ARG A 255 6.66 4.32 11.20
CA ARG A 255 6.91 4.74 12.60
C ARG A 255 6.09 3.94 13.60
N TYR A 256 4.87 3.55 13.23
CA TYR A 256 4.01 2.71 14.06
C TYR A 256 4.36 1.21 13.99
N GLY A 257 5.29 0.80 13.13
CA GLY A 257 5.63 -0.61 12.91
C GLY A 257 4.52 -1.36 12.16
N ILE A 258 3.74 -0.67 11.34
CA ILE A 258 2.69 -1.22 10.47
C ILE A 258 3.30 -1.42 9.08
N GLN A 259 3.28 -2.65 8.59
CA GLN A 259 3.74 -3.01 7.25
C GLN A 259 2.73 -2.53 6.20
N ILE A 260 3.22 -1.95 5.10
CA ILE A 260 2.36 -1.57 3.97
C ILE A 260 2.27 -2.73 2.98
N ALA A 261 1.05 -3.04 2.54
CA ALA A 261 0.80 -3.90 1.39
C ALA A 261 0.08 -3.10 0.30
N ALA A 262 0.64 -3.06 -0.89
CA ALA A 262 0.09 -2.38 -2.05
C ALA A 262 -0.86 -3.30 -2.81
N HIS A 263 -2.14 -2.93 -2.89
CA HIS A 263 -3.01 -3.43 -3.93
C HIS A 263 -2.97 -2.51 -5.15
N HIS A 264 -3.36 -3.03 -6.32
CA HIS A 264 -3.24 -2.32 -7.60
C HIS A 264 -1.82 -1.73 -7.82
N PRO A 265 -0.74 -2.47 -7.56
CA PRO A 265 0.62 -1.91 -7.58
C PRO A 265 1.09 -1.48 -8.98
N LEU A 266 0.40 -1.93 -10.03
CA LEU A 266 0.62 -1.53 -11.42
C LEU A 266 -0.31 -0.41 -11.89
N GLY A 267 -1.29 -0.01 -11.07
CA GLY A 267 -2.45 0.77 -11.48
C GLY A 267 -3.49 -0.08 -12.22
N ASP A 268 -4.24 0.54 -13.13
CA ASP A 268 -5.28 -0.10 -13.94
C ASP A 268 -5.28 0.44 -15.37
N ALA A 269 -6.37 0.22 -16.12
CA ALA A 269 -6.49 0.69 -17.50
C ALA A 269 -6.50 2.23 -17.65
N GLU A 270 -7.01 2.97 -16.65
CA GLU A 270 -7.11 4.45 -16.68
C GLU A 270 -5.88 5.14 -16.04
N VAL A 271 -5.25 4.46 -15.09
CA VAL A 271 -4.03 4.87 -14.39
C VAL A 271 -2.93 3.85 -14.69
N ASP A 272 -2.58 3.76 -15.97
CA ASP A 272 -1.64 2.77 -16.47
C ASP A 272 -0.19 3.22 -16.24
N ASN A 273 0.44 2.73 -15.16
CA ASN A 273 1.84 3.02 -14.89
C ASN A 273 2.77 2.34 -15.91
N LEU A 274 2.35 1.24 -16.54
CA LEU A 274 3.19 0.43 -17.43
C LEU A 274 3.50 1.17 -18.74
N LYS A 275 2.63 2.09 -19.16
CA LYS A 275 2.80 2.93 -20.35
C LYS A 275 3.45 4.28 -20.07
N ALA A 276 3.74 4.62 -18.82
CA ALA A 276 4.36 5.90 -18.49
C ALA A 276 5.78 5.99 -19.10
N GLU A 277 6.11 7.13 -19.72
CA GLU A 277 7.42 7.36 -20.36
C GLU A 277 8.59 7.09 -19.40
N VAL A 278 8.46 7.52 -18.14
CA VAL A 278 9.47 7.27 -17.10
C VAL A 278 9.64 5.78 -16.81
N VAL A 279 8.55 5.02 -16.67
CA VAL A 279 8.61 3.57 -16.39
C VAL A 279 9.23 2.83 -17.57
N THR A 280 8.81 3.15 -18.79
CA THR A 280 9.32 2.50 -20.01
C THR A 280 10.80 2.81 -20.26
N ALA A 281 11.25 4.04 -19.99
CA ALA A 281 12.67 4.41 -20.05
C ALA A 281 13.50 3.61 -19.05
N VAL A 282 13.10 3.58 -17.77
CA VAL A 282 13.80 2.82 -16.72
C VAL A 282 13.77 1.31 -17.01
N ALA A 283 12.68 0.78 -17.54
CA ALA A 283 12.56 -0.62 -17.95
C ALA A 283 13.55 -1.00 -19.05
N SER A 284 13.72 -0.13 -20.05
CA SER A 284 14.72 -0.28 -21.11
C SER A 284 16.14 -0.31 -20.54
N GLU A 285 16.47 0.63 -19.65
CA GLU A 285 17.78 0.69 -18.97
C GLU A 285 18.05 -0.56 -18.11
N CYS A 286 17.02 -1.07 -17.44
CA CYS A 286 17.08 -2.27 -16.60
C CYS A 286 17.13 -3.58 -17.39
N LYS A 287 16.75 -3.56 -18.68
CA LYS A 287 16.44 -4.78 -19.46
C LYS A 287 15.42 -5.66 -18.73
N ARG A 288 14.34 -5.03 -18.28
CA ARG A 288 13.23 -5.63 -17.51
C ARG A 288 11.90 -5.16 -18.09
N SER A 289 10.82 -5.84 -17.74
CA SER A 289 9.49 -5.38 -18.13
C SER A 289 9.09 -4.11 -17.36
N PRO A 290 8.20 -3.27 -17.91
CA PRO A 290 7.58 -2.16 -17.17
C PRO A 290 6.93 -2.59 -15.85
N ALA A 291 6.33 -3.79 -15.83
CA ALA A 291 5.72 -4.35 -14.62
C ALA A 291 6.77 -4.66 -13.57
N GLN A 292 7.85 -5.36 -13.94
CA GLN A 292 8.96 -5.64 -13.03
C GLN A 292 9.55 -4.37 -12.42
N VAL A 293 9.77 -3.32 -13.21
CA VAL A 293 10.28 -2.02 -12.70
C VAL A 293 9.29 -1.38 -11.72
N THR A 294 8.01 -1.36 -12.07
CA THR A 294 6.95 -0.77 -11.24
C THR A 294 6.83 -1.50 -9.90
N LEU A 295 6.80 -2.84 -9.90
CA LEU A 295 6.77 -3.66 -8.68
C LEU A 295 8.06 -3.50 -7.88
N ARG A 296 9.22 -3.46 -8.55
CA ARG A 296 10.53 -3.36 -7.91
C ARG A 296 10.68 -2.06 -7.13
N TRP A 297 10.09 -0.97 -7.62
CA TRP A 297 10.05 0.30 -6.91
C TRP A 297 9.39 0.18 -5.54
N SER A 298 8.27 -0.54 -5.43
CA SER A 298 7.61 -0.83 -4.15
C SER A 298 8.42 -1.82 -3.30
N VAL A 299 8.85 -2.93 -3.87
CA VAL A 299 9.59 -3.99 -3.14
C VAL A 299 10.90 -3.46 -2.54
N GLN A 300 11.66 -2.62 -3.24
CA GLN A 300 12.88 -2.00 -2.68
C GLN A 300 12.61 -1.00 -1.56
N ARG A 301 11.39 -0.51 -1.43
CA ARG A 301 10.94 0.33 -0.32
C ARG A 301 10.39 -0.51 0.84
N MET A 302 10.56 -1.83 0.79
CA MET A 302 10.00 -2.80 1.73
C MET A 302 8.46 -2.72 1.79
N ILE A 303 7.82 -2.41 0.66
CA ILE A 303 6.37 -2.46 0.52
C ILE A 303 6.02 -3.79 -0.12
N THR A 304 5.18 -4.57 0.54
CA THR A 304 4.63 -5.80 -0.05
C THR A 304 3.73 -5.43 -1.22
N VAL A 305 3.80 -6.12 -2.34
CA VAL A 305 2.91 -5.91 -3.49
C VAL A 305 2.03 -7.14 -3.66
N VAL A 306 0.73 -6.92 -3.85
CA VAL A 306 -0.23 -7.97 -4.21
C VAL A 306 -0.61 -7.76 -5.66
N VAL A 307 -0.25 -8.71 -6.51
CA VAL A 307 -0.44 -8.64 -7.96
C VAL A 307 -1.49 -9.64 -8.42
N GLU A 308 -2.39 -9.19 -9.28
CA GLU A 308 -3.28 -10.07 -10.04
C GLU A 308 -2.63 -10.31 -11.40
N ALA A 309 -2.50 -11.59 -11.80
CA ALA A 309 -1.96 -11.95 -13.10
C ALA A 309 -3.08 -12.53 -13.97
N ALA A 310 -3.18 -12.04 -15.21
CA ALA A 310 -4.14 -12.52 -16.19
C ALA A 310 -3.66 -13.78 -16.93
N SER A 311 -2.38 -14.14 -16.79
CA SER A 311 -1.77 -15.32 -17.42
C SER A 311 -0.58 -15.86 -16.62
N THR A 312 -0.21 -17.11 -16.90
CA THR A 312 0.99 -17.76 -16.33
C THR A 312 2.27 -17.02 -16.66
N ASP A 313 2.39 -16.50 -17.89
CA ASP A 313 3.58 -15.74 -18.33
C ASP A 313 3.72 -14.43 -17.55
N GLU A 314 2.61 -13.75 -17.28
CA GLU A 314 2.60 -12.55 -16.45
C GLU A 314 2.96 -12.85 -14.99
N ALA A 315 2.38 -13.91 -14.40
CA ALA A 315 2.75 -14.36 -13.07
C ALA A 315 4.25 -14.69 -12.99
N LYS A 316 4.80 -15.35 -14.01
CA LYS A 316 6.23 -15.66 -14.12
C LYS A 316 7.09 -14.40 -14.26
N ASP A 317 6.65 -13.41 -15.03
CA ASP A 317 7.34 -12.13 -15.18
C ASP A 317 7.46 -11.41 -13.83
N PHE A 318 6.38 -11.38 -13.04
CA PHE A 318 6.36 -10.73 -11.73
C PHE A 318 7.35 -11.33 -10.73
N VAL A 319 7.60 -12.64 -10.75
CA VAL A 319 8.63 -13.29 -9.90
C VAL A 319 10.03 -12.68 -10.16
N GLY A 320 10.28 -12.19 -11.38
CA GLY A 320 11.51 -11.52 -11.78
C GLY A 320 11.84 -10.26 -10.97
N VAL A 321 10.88 -9.69 -10.23
CA VAL A 321 11.08 -8.56 -9.31
C VAL A 321 12.16 -8.82 -8.24
N ASN A 322 12.43 -10.09 -7.96
CA ASN A 322 13.43 -10.52 -6.98
C ASN A 322 14.84 -10.74 -7.57
N THR A 323 15.05 -10.40 -8.85
CA THR A 323 16.30 -10.74 -9.58
C THR A 323 17.19 -9.54 -9.93
N PHE A 324 16.75 -8.32 -9.64
CA PHE A 324 17.50 -7.10 -9.95
C PHE A 324 17.28 -6.01 -8.91
N GLY A 325 17.95 -4.88 -9.06
CA GLY A 325 17.73 -3.68 -8.25
C GLY A 325 17.81 -2.41 -9.09
N LEU A 326 16.91 -1.48 -8.79
CA LEU A 326 16.89 -0.11 -9.25
C LEU A 326 17.96 0.69 -8.50
N THR A 327 18.71 1.48 -9.26
CA THR A 327 19.65 2.48 -8.77
C THR A 327 18.92 3.61 -8.04
N ASN A 328 19.68 4.49 -7.37
CA ASN A 328 19.10 5.66 -6.70
C ASN A 328 18.47 6.63 -7.69
N ASP A 329 19.05 6.78 -8.89
CA ASP A 329 18.53 7.69 -9.90
C ASP A 329 17.27 7.14 -10.57
N GLU A 330 17.21 5.85 -10.89
CA GLU A 330 15.99 5.21 -11.41
C GLU A 330 14.84 5.30 -10.41
N LYS A 331 15.10 5.06 -9.10
CA LYS A 331 14.09 5.26 -8.06
C LYS A 331 13.63 6.72 -7.99
N ARG A 332 14.57 7.68 -8.08
CA ARG A 332 14.25 9.11 -8.06
C ARG A 332 13.38 9.50 -9.24
N GLN A 333 13.64 8.96 -10.44
CA GLN A 333 12.81 9.18 -11.62
C GLN A 333 11.39 8.66 -11.40
N LEU A 334 11.24 7.42 -10.90
CA LEU A 334 9.92 6.86 -10.59
C LEU A 334 9.19 7.65 -9.50
N ASP A 335 9.92 8.18 -8.51
CA ASP A 335 9.37 9.04 -7.49
C ASP A 335 8.77 10.35 -8.06
N THR A 336 9.27 10.88 -9.17
CA THR A 336 8.68 12.11 -9.75
C THR A 336 7.30 11.90 -10.36
N MET A 337 6.86 10.65 -10.52
CA MET A 337 5.55 10.34 -11.13
C MET A 337 4.37 10.63 -10.21
N ASP A 338 4.58 10.73 -8.90
CA ASP A 338 3.48 10.83 -7.92
C ASP A 338 2.62 12.08 -8.17
N GLN A 339 1.34 11.84 -8.43
CA GLN A 339 0.34 12.86 -8.73
C GLN A 339 -0.89 12.71 -7.82
N ASN A 340 -0.83 11.85 -6.80
CA ASN A 340 -1.99 11.42 -6.01
C ASN A 340 -3.16 10.90 -6.88
N LYS A 341 -2.87 10.36 -8.07
CA LYS A 341 -3.89 9.88 -9.00
C LYS A 341 -4.27 8.44 -8.66
N ARG A 342 -5.45 8.26 -8.07
CA ARG A 342 -6.03 6.95 -7.74
C ARG A 342 -6.77 6.33 -8.93
N CYS A 343 -6.62 5.03 -9.12
CA CYS A 343 -7.45 4.16 -9.96
C CYS A 343 -8.61 3.50 -9.19
N TYR A 344 -8.41 3.20 -7.91
CA TYR A 344 -9.43 2.48 -7.15
C TYR A 344 -10.31 3.47 -6.39
N GLN A 345 -11.50 3.76 -6.92
CA GLN A 345 -12.49 4.68 -6.33
C GLN A 345 -13.91 4.12 -6.41
N PRO A 346 -14.36 3.33 -5.41
CA PRO A 346 -15.74 2.89 -5.35
C PRO A 346 -16.68 4.10 -5.23
N GLU A 347 -17.83 4.08 -5.93
CA GLU A 347 -18.80 5.20 -5.89
C GLU A 347 -19.30 5.54 -4.48
N TRP A 348 -19.36 4.52 -3.60
CA TRP A 348 -19.80 4.64 -2.21
C TRP A 348 -18.68 5.08 -1.25
N ALA A 349 -17.42 5.12 -1.70
CA ALA A 349 -16.28 5.45 -0.87
C ALA A 349 -15.70 6.81 -1.24
N VAL A 350 -15.53 7.68 -0.25
CA VAL A 350 -14.73 8.90 -0.40
C VAL A 350 -13.43 8.69 0.37
N PHE A 351 -12.31 8.59 -0.36
CA PHE A 351 -11.00 8.61 0.28
C PHE A 351 -10.79 10.01 0.88
N ALA A 352 -10.74 10.09 2.20
CA ALA A 352 -10.27 11.29 2.87
C ALA A 352 -8.83 11.58 2.41
N ASP A 353 -8.49 12.86 2.30
CA ASP A 353 -7.11 13.25 2.01
C ASP A 353 -6.19 12.64 3.08
N PRO A 354 -5.28 11.71 2.72
CA PRO A 354 -4.34 11.13 3.68
C PRO A 354 -3.44 12.22 4.30
N GLU A 355 -3.31 13.38 3.67
CA GLU A 355 -2.61 14.54 4.20
C GLU A 355 -3.41 15.35 5.23
N ALA A 356 -4.74 15.26 5.25
CA ALA A 356 -5.64 16.09 6.07
C ALA A 356 -5.62 15.84 7.60
N GLY A 357 -4.74 14.98 8.11
CA GLY A 357 -4.44 14.84 9.54
C GLY A 357 -2.95 14.99 9.81
N GLY A 358 -2.45 16.21 9.95
CA GLY A 358 -1.03 16.61 9.81
C GLY A 358 0.05 15.68 10.39
N ALA A 359 1.11 15.46 9.59
CA ALA A 359 2.51 15.24 10.01
C ALA A 359 3.44 15.28 8.77
N THR A 360 4.10 16.43 8.59
CA THR A 360 5.38 16.72 7.88
C THR A 360 5.62 16.24 6.44
N LYS A 361 5.87 17.21 5.55
CA LYS A 361 6.46 17.06 4.21
C LYS A 361 7.74 16.19 4.25
N PRO A 362 7.88 15.17 3.39
CA PRO A 362 9.09 14.37 3.29
C PRO A 362 10.13 15.09 2.41
N SER A 363 11.04 15.82 3.05
CA SER A 363 12.38 16.05 2.52
C SER A 363 13.32 16.03 3.73
N VAL A 364 14.48 15.38 3.60
CA VAL A 364 15.43 15.04 4.69
C VAL A 364 15.08 13.77 5.49
N VAL A 365 15.01 12.61 4.81
CA VAL A 365 15.23 11.31 5.48
C VAL A 365 16.11 10.43 4.59
N PHE A 366 17.26 10.94 4.14
CA PHE A 366 18.40 10.10 3.73
C PHE A 366 19.68 10.89 3.93
N GLY A 367 20.46 10.44 4.90
CA GLY A 367 21.80 10.92 5.19
C GLY A 367 22.42 9.90 6.13
N TYR A 368 22.96 8.82 5.55
CA TYR A 368 24.16 8.09 5.95
C TYR A 368 24.65 7.29 4.75
#